data_AF-A0AAV0ESW8-F1
#
_entry.id   AF-A0AAV0ESW8-F1
#
_cell.length_a   1.000
_cell.length_b   1.000
_cell.length_c   1.000
_cell.angle_alpha   90.00
_cell.angle_beta   90.00
_cell.angle_gamma   90.00
#
_symmetry.space_group_name_H-M   'P 1'
#
loop_
_entity.id
_entity.type
_entity.pdbx_description
1 polymer ?
#
loop_
_entity_poly.entity_id
_entity_poly.type
_entity_poly.pdbx_seq_one_letter_code
_entity_poly.pdbx_strand_id
1 'polypeptide(L)'
;MKIDVIGSLHDVLNAQANASLKKISFLMKDLSGDMITCTLWGDYATKLLNFRENHPSELTVIILTHAKIKEPEGMHPITIQNSMYSSKLLINEDIAEIQQFKDSFKSNQVNE
;
A
#
# COMPACT_ATOMS: atom_id res chain seq x y z
N MET A 1 -3.17 -12.64 -13.73
CA MET A 1 -2.97 -11.22 -14.10
C MET A 1 -2.02 -10.57 -13.09
N LYS A 2 -1.15 -9.66 -13.53
CA LYS A 2 -0.33 -8.83 -12.63
C LYS A 2 -0.68 -7.38 -12.89
N ILE A 3 -0.78 -6.59 -11.84
CA ILE A 3 -1.12 -5.16 -11.92
C ILE A 3 -0.10 -4.33 -11.15
N ASP A 4 0.06 -3.09 -11.57
CA ASP A 4 0.80 -2.08 -10.81
C ASP A 4 -0.23 -1.14 -10.19
N VAL A 5 -0.05 -0.82 -8.91
CA VAL A 5 -0.97 0.06 -8.17
C VAL A 5 -0.22 1.17 -7.46
N ILE A 6 -0.87 2.33 -7.38
CA ILE A 6 -0.44 3.50 -6.61
C ILE A 6 -1.58 3.95 -5.70
N GLY A 7 -1.26 4.31 -4.47
CA GLY A 7 -2.23 4.87 -3.54
C GLY A 7 -1.62 5.35 -2.24
N SER A 8 -2.39 6.08 -1.45
CA SER A 8 -2.01 6.46 -0.10
C SER A 8 -2.38 5.37 0.90
N LEU A 9 -1.55 5.18 1.91
CA LEU A 9 -1.87 4.36 3.07
C LEU A 9 -2.92 5.09 3.91
N HIS A 10 -4.15 4.58 3.92
CA HIS A 10 -5.25 5.17 4.67
C HIS A 10 -5.30 4.63 6.12
N ASP A 11 -5.43 3.32 6.29
CA ASP A 11 -5.52 2.69 7.60
C ASP A 11 -4.86 1.30 7.64
N VAL A 12 -4.37 0.89 8.81
CA VAL A 12 -3.75 -0.42 9.04
C VAL A 12 -4.77 -1.33 9.70
N LEU A 13 -5.17 -2.38 8.98
CA LEU A 13 -6.16 -3.35 9.45
C LEU A 13 -5.53 -4.39 10.39
N ASN A 14 -4.32 -4.83 10.08
CA ASN A 14 -3.58 -5.82 10.87
C ASN A 14 -2.08 -5.74 10.55
N ALA A 15 -1.24 -5.87 11.58
CA ALA A 15 0.20 -6.02 11.45
C ALA A 15 0.71 -7.16 12.33
N GLN A 16 1.52 -8.04 11.76
CA GLN A 16 2.21 -9.12 12.45
C GLN A 16 3.70 -8.99 12.14
N ALA A 17 4.51 -8.81 13.19
CA ALA A 17 5.96 -8.64 13.10
C ALA A 17 6.70 -9.71 13.91
N ASN A 18 6.14 -10.92 14.02
CA ASN A 18 6.83 -12.00 14.73
C ASN A 18 7.93 -12.64 13.86
N ALA A 19 8.82 -13.40 14.51
CA ALA A 19 10.00 -13.97 13.85
C ALA A 19 9.69 -14.94 12.69
N SER A 20 8.51 -15.57 12.69
CA SER A 20 8.12 -16.58 11.69
C SER A 20 7.26 -16.05 10.56
N LEU A 21 6.55 -14.92 10.75
CA LEU A 21 5.64 -14.36 9.76
C LEU A 21 5.54 -12.84 9.90
N LYS A 22 6.09 -12.15 8.90
CA LYS A 22 5.94 -10.70 8.74
C LYS A 22 4.82 -10.42 7.75
N LYS A 23 3.79 -9.72 8.21
CA LYS A 23 2.60 -9.38 7.42
C LYS A 23 2.06 -8.01 7.83
N ILE A 24 1.64 -7.21 6.86
CA ILE A 24 0.79 -6.04 7.11
C ILE A 24 -0.35 -6.03 6.11
N SER A 25 -1.58 -5.86 6.61
CA SER A 25 -2.79 -5.64 5.82
C SER A 25 -3.30 -4.23 6.09
N PHE A 26 -3.58 -3.47 5.04
CA PHE A 26 -3.95 -2.06 5.13
C PHE A 26 -4.92 -1.67 4.02
N LEU A 27 -5.63 -0.57 4.23
CA LEU A 27 -6.44 0.10 3.22
C LEU A 27 -5.58 1.08 2.44
N MET A 28 -5.55 0.90 1.13
CA MET A 28 -4.94 1.82 0.18
C MET A 28 -6.05 2.66 -0.44
N LYS A 29 -5.93 3.99 -0.39
CA LYS A 29 -6.88 4.94 -0.98
C LYS A 29 -6.28 5.54 -2.25
N ASP A 30 -7.07 5.61 -3.32
CA ASP A 30 -6.65 6.25 -4.58
C ASP A 30 -7.03 7.75 -4.64
N LEU A 31 -6.89 8.36 -5.83
CA LEU A 31 -7.25 9.77 -6.04
C LEU A 31 -8.76 10.01 -6.14
N SER A 32 -9.54 8.99 -6.52
CA SER A 32 -11.00 9.03 -6.57
C SER A 32 -11.62 8.86 -5.19
N GLY A 33 -10.82 8.44 -4.22
CA GLY A 33 -11.23 8.20 -2.84
C GLY A 33 -11.67 6.77 -2.57
N ASP A 34 -11.62 5.92 -3.59
CA ASP A 34 -11.90 4.50 -3.48
C ASP A 34 -10.79 3.80 -2.69
N MET A 35 -11.18 2.74 -1.98
CA MET A 35 -10.28 2.00 -1.11
C MET A 35 -10.22 0.54 -1.49
N ILE A 36 -9.01 -0.02 -1.46
CA ILE A 36 -8.77 -1.45 -1.63
C ILE A 36 -7.89 -1.98 -0.51
N THR A 37 -8.14 -3.23 -0.10
CA THR A 37 -7.30 -3.90 0.87
C THR A 37 -6.03 -4.43 0.20
N CYS A 38 -4.89 -4.03 0.75
CA CYS A 38 -3.56 -4.47 0.34
C CYS A 38 -2.91 -5.29 1.46
N THR A 39 -2.24 -6.39 1.12
CA THR A 39 -1.47 -7.21 2.07
C THR A 39 -0.04 -7.38 1.57
N LEU A 40 0.93 -6.96 2.39
CA LEU A 40 2.34 -7.20 2.15
C LEU A 40 2.86 -8.28 3.09
N TRP A 41 3.81 -9.07 2.58
CA TRP A 41 4.44 -10.19 3.27
C TRP A 41 5.97 -10.05 3.30
N GLY A 42 6.59 -10.62 4.33
CA GLY A 42 8.05 -10.71 4.43
C GLY A 42 8.72 -9.34 4.52
N ASP A 43 9.80 -9.15 3.78
CA ASP A 43 10.59 -7.91 3.81
C ASP A 43 9.81 -6.69 3.32
N TYR A 44 8.80 -6.89 2.46
CA TYR A 44 7.90 -5.82 2.02
C TYR A 44 7.07 -5.28 3.19
N ALA A 45 6.60 -6.16 4.08
CA ALA A 45 5.88 -5.76 5.28
C ALA A 45 6.81 -5.02 6.25
N THR A 46 8.03 -5.52 6.45
CA THR A 46 9.03 -4.83 7.28
C THR A 46 9.39 -3.45 6.73
N LYS A 47 9.58 -3.31 5.42
CA LYS A 47 9.89 -2.02 4.80
C LYS A 47 8.80 -0.97 5.10
N LEU A 48 7.52 -1.35 4.98
CA LEU A 48 6.41 -0.44 5.26
C LEU A 48 6.27 -0.12 6.75
N LEU A 49 6.39 -1.12 7.63
CA LEU A 49 6.30 -0.91 9.07
C LEU A 49 7.41 0.04 9.57
N ASN A 50 8.67 -0.21 9.17
CA ASN A 50 9.79 0.64 9.53
C ASN A 50 9.64 2.06 9.00
N PHE A 51 9.16 2.22 7.75
CA PHE A 51 8.89 3.55 7.20
C PHE A 51 7.87 4.30 8.08
N ARG A 52 6.78 3.64 8.47
CA ARG A 52 5.74 4.27 9.29
C ARG A 52 6.21 4.68 10.68
N GLU A 53 7.04 3.84 11.31
CA GLU A 53 7.61 4.14 12.62
C GLU A 53 8.52 5.37 12.58
N ASN A 54 9.29 5.53 11.50
CA ASN A 54 10.18 6.68 11.30
C ASN A 54 9.44 7.95 10.83
N HIS A 55 8.24 7.80 10.24
CA HIS A 55 7.47 8.88 9.62
C HIS A 55 5.99 8.88 10.05
N PRO A 56 5.66 8.97 11.35
CA PRO A 56 4.31 8.70 11.87
C PRO A 56 3.22 9.67 11.40
N SER A 57 3.60 10.88 10.99
CA SER A 57 2.68 11.94 10.55
C SER A 57 2.80 12.26 9.06
N GLU A 58 3.62 11.53 8.31
CA GLU A 58 3.84 11.77 6.89
C GLU A 58 2.81 11.03 6.03
N LEU A 59 2.27 11.72 5.03
CA LEU A 59 1.46 11.08 3.98
C LEU A 59 2.30 9.99 3.30
N THR A 60 1.91 8.74 3.51
CA THR A 60 2.61 7.58 2.94
C THR A 60 1.96 7.20 1.62
N VAL A 61 2.65 7.43 0.51
CA VAL A 61 2.26 7.03 -0.84
C VAL A 61 3.08 5.80 -1.24
N ILE A 62 2.37 4.80 -1.75
CA ILE A 62 2.92 3.47 -2.04
C ILE A 62 2.68 3.17 -3.51
N ILE A 63 3.73 2.71 -4.20
CA ILE A 63 3.60 1.98 -5.46
C ILE A 63 3.98 0.52 -5.21
N LEU A 64 3.10 -0.39 -5.61
CA LEU A 64 3.35 -1.82 -5.63
C LEU A 64 3.26 -2.34 -7.06
N THR A 65 4.39 -2.75 -7.62
CA THR A 65 4.43 -3.32 -8.98
C THR A 65 4.21 -4.82 -8.97
N HIS A 66 3.76 -5.35 -10.11
CA HIS A 66 3.56 -6.77 -10.37
C HIS A 66 2.76 -7.48 -9.27
N ALA A 67 1.81 -6.75 -8.69
CA ALA A 67 0.98 -7.21 -7.61
C ALA A 67 0.02 -8.29 -8.11
N LYS A 68 -0.29 -9.21 -7.20
CA LYS A 68 -1.28 -10.26 -7.45
C LYS A 68 -2.62 -9.80 -6.91
N ILE A 69 -3.65 -9.91 -7.73
CA ILE A 69 -5.03 -9.79 -7.28
C ILE A 69 -5.42 -11.13 -6.68
N LYS A 70 -5.95 -11.10 -5.45
CA LYS A 70 -6.65 -12.23 -4.86
C LYS A 70 -8.15 -11.99 -5.08
N GLU A 71 -8.76 -12.90 -5.84
CA GLU A 71 -10.20 -12.92 -6.09
C GLU A 71 -10.99 -13.06 -4.78
N PRO A 72 -12.24 -12.59 -4.76
CA PRO A 72 -13.06 -12.68 -3.57
C PRO A 72 -13.37 -14.15 -3.26
N GLU A 73 -13.28 -14.52 -1.98
CA GLU A 73 -13.55 -15.87 -1.51
C GLU A 73 -14.49 -15.81 -0.32
N GLY A 74 -15.77 -16.19 -0.54
CA GLY A 74 -16.83 -16.05 0.46
C GLY A 74 -17.05 -14.60 0.86
N MET A 75 -16.85 -14.28 2.14
CA MET A 75 -17.00 -12.92 2.70
C MET A 75 -15.74 -12.05 2.52
N HIS A 76 -14.67 -12.59 1.93
CA HIS A 76 -13.43 -11.83 1.73
C HIS A 76 -13.50 -11.03 0.41
N PRO A 77 -13.37 -9.69 0.45
CA PRO A 77 -13.38 -8.87 -0.76
C PRO A 77 -12.11 -9.10 -1.58
N ILE A 78 -12.08 -8.52 -2.78
CA ILE A 78 -10.88 -8.46 -3.61
C ILE A 78 -9.75 -7.79 -2.81
N THR A 79 -8.58 -8.42 -2.82
CA THR A 79 -7.38 -7.86 -2.18
C THR A 79 -6.19 -7.89 -3.12
N ILE A 80 -5.23 -7.01 -2.86
CA ILE A 80 -3.96 -6.96 -3.59
C ILE A 80 -2.85 -7.44 -2.67
N GLN A 81 -1.91 -8.22 -3.20
CA GLN A 81 -0.74 -8.65 -2.45
C GLN A 81 0.54 -8.68 -3.28
N ASN A 82 1.68 -8.52 -2.61
CA ASN A 82 2.98 -8.62 -3.28
C ASN A 82 3.26 -10.05 -3.77
N SER A 83 3.97 -10.14 -4.88
CA SER A 83 4.61 -11.37 -5.33
C SER A 83 5.99 -11.49 -4.70
N MET A 84 6.38 -12.69 -4.27
CA MET A 84 7.64 -12.94 -3.57
C MET A 84 8.87 -12.42 -4.33
N TYR A 85 8.92 -12.62 -5.66
CA TYR A 85 10.12 -12.34 -6.46
C TYR A 85 9.97 -11.26 -7.52
N SER A 86 8.73 -10.85 -7.84
CA SER A 86 8.50 -9.96 -9.00
C SER A 86 8.04 -8.57 -8.63
N SER A 87 7.55 -8.37 -7.42
CA SER A 87 7.04 -7.08 -6.99
C SER A 87 8.18 -6.13 -6.63
N LYS A 88 7.97 -4.84 -6.87
CA LYS A 88 8.76 -3.77 -6.25
C LYS A 88 7.82 -2.94 -5.40
N LEU A 89 8.32 -2.51 -4.24
CA LEU A 89 7.61 -1.64 -3.32
C LEU A 89 8.37 -0.33 -3.17
N LEU A 90 7.79 0.73 -3.70
CA LEU A 90 8.28 2.09 -3.59
C LEU A 90 7.40 2.80 -2.57
N ILE A 91 8.03 3.41 -1.55
CA ILE A 91 7.33 4.13 -0.49
C ILE A 91 7.93 5.51 -0.43
N ASN A 92 7.16 6.54 -0.79
CA ASN A 92 7.60 7.92 -0.81
C ASN A 92 8.94 8.18 -1.54
N GLU A 93 9.30 7.33 -2.49
CA GLU A 93 10.52 7.50 -3.29
C GLU A 93 10.42 8.79 -4.13
N ASP A 94 11.57 9.40 -4.44
CA ASP A 94 11.64 10.65 -5.21
C ASP A 94 11.51 10.37 -6.72
N ILE A 95 10.29 10.07 -7.14
CA ILE A 95 9.91 9.83 -8.54
C ILE A 95 8.66 10.63 -8.90
N ALA A 96 8.53 10.97 -10.19
CA ALA A 96 7.50 11.87 -10.68
C ALA A 96 6.08 11.40 -10.34
N GLU A 97 5.81 10.10 -10.43
CA GLU A 97 4.50 9.50 -10.19
C GLU A 97 4.06 9.66 -8.73
N ILE A 98 4.98 9.51 -7.77
CA ILE A 98 4.68 9.71 -6.35
C ILE A 98 4.44 11.20 -6.05
N GLN A 99 5.25 12.10 -6.63
CA GLN A 99 5.07 13.54 -6.42
C GLN A 99 3.72 14.01 -6.99
N GLN A 100 3.41 13.62 -8.23
CA GLN A 100 2.12 13.94 -8.87
C GLN A 100 0.93 13.39 -8.06
N PHE A 101 1.04 12.16 -7.53
CA PHE A 101 0.01 11.60 -6.68
C PHE A 101 -0.15 12.41 -5.39
N LYS A 102 0.95 12.76 -4.70
CA LYS A 102 0.92 13.56 -3.47
C LYS A 102 0.24 14.91 -3.69
N ASP A 103 0.57 15.60 -4.77
CA ASP A 103 0.01 16.92 -5.09
C ASP A 103 -1.50 16.83 -5.37
N SER A 104 -1.90 15.87 -6.20
CA SER A 104 -3.32 15.64 -6.52
C SER A 104 -4.13 15.22 -5.29
N PHE A 105 -3.57 14.33 -4.47
CA PHE A 105 -4.22 13.83 -3.26
C PHE A 105 -4.45 14.95 -2.24
N LYS A 106 -3.47 15.84 -2.03
CA LYS A 106 -3.61 17.01 -1.15
C LYS A 106 -4.67 17.98 -1.68
N SER A 107 -4.69 18.25 -2.98
CA SER A 107 -5.70 19.12 -3.58
C SER A 107 -7.12 18.57 -3.37
N ASN A 108 -7.32 17.26 -3.45
CA ASN A 108 -8.63 16.65 -3.27
C ASN A 108 -9.13 16.73 -1.82
N GLN A 109 -8.23 16.66 -0.82
CA GLN A 109 -8.58 16.81 0.59
C GLN A 109 -8.93 18.25 1.00
N VAL A 110 -8.53 19.26 0.21
CA VAL A 110 -8.87 20.67 0.46
C VAL A 110 -10.27 21.02 -0.07
N ASN A 111 -10.81 20.19 -0.97
CA ASN A 111 -12.10 20.39 -1.63
C ASN A 111 -13.25 19.58 -1.00
N GLU A 112 -12.99 18.83 0.07
CA GLU A 112 -13.97 18.13 0.91
C GLU A 112 -14.23 18.91 2.21
#